data_AF-F6ZRR4-F1
#
_entry.id   AF-F6ZRR4-F1
#
_cell.length_a   1.000
_cell.length_b   1.000
_cell.length_c   1.000
_cell.angle_alpha   90.00
_cell.angle_beta   90.00
_cell.angle_gamma   90.00
#
_symmetry.space_group_name_H-M   'P 1'
#
loop_
_entity.id
_entity.type
_entity.pdbx_description
1 polymer ?
#
loop_
_entity_poly.entity_id
_entity_poly.type
_entity_poly.pdbx_seq_one_letter_code
_entity_poly.pdbx_strand_id
1 'polypeptide(L)'
;MCFKQVLFYICVALLLQYKTAEASECVDRNVHCSTWKNSCSQFAVLRTYCPVTCGTCNTDSCNVSNGGCEHTCDDTFGLAVCSCRSGFQLNDDNKTCRDIDECSLGENPCGELKCQNKIGSYFCKPRDCGVVSERATPVEDMHDWPWMVQILVSGGHSCGATLLSSRWIITSNNCVHGVQHASIIIYLGHEKNALNHSLTDSPHRVYRTVN
;
A
#
# COMPACT_ATOMS: atom_id res chain seq x y z
N MET A 1 -12.79 -55.57 -5.16
CA MET A 1 -12.58 -54.72 -3.96
C MET A 1 -12.11 -53.34 -4.43
N CYS A 2 -13.02 -52.39 -4.64
CA CYS A 2 -12.66 -51.00 -4.96
C CYS A 2 -13.82 -49.99 -4.75
N PHE A 3 -15.04 -50.45 -4.50
CA PHE A 3 -16.19 -49.56 -4.26
C PHE A 3 -16.44 -49.20 -2.78
N LYS A 4 -15.94 -50.01 -1.82
CA LYS A 4 -16.11 -49.74 -0.39
C LYS A 4 -15.15 -48.68 0.17
N GLN A 5 -14.00 -48.45 -0.48
CA GLN A 5 -13.02 -47.46 -0.01
C GLN A 5 -13.36 -46.02 -0.41
N VAL A 6 -14.03 -45.82 -1.56
CA VAL A 6 -14.40 -44.47 -2.04
C VAL A 6 -15.53 -43.86 -1.19
N LEU A 7 -16.50 -44.67 -0.76
CA LEU A 7 -17.61 -44.22 0.10
C LEU A 7 -17.16 -43.80 1.50
N PHE A 8 -16.11 -44.42 2.06
CA PHE A 8 -15.56 -44.03 3.36
C PHE A 8 -14.85 -42.68 3.29
N TYR A 9 -14.12 -42.40 2.20
CA TYR A 9 -13.45 -41.12 2.00
C TYR A 9 -14.42 -39.96 1.73
N ILE A 10 -15.52 -40.20 1.00
CA ILE A 10 -16.56 -39.18 0.80
C ILE A 10 -17.28 -38.86 2.13
N CYS A 11 -17.51 -39.86 2.98
CA CYS A 11 -18.16 -39.66 4.28
C CYS A 11 -17.26 -38.90 5.28
N VAL A 12 -15.96 -39.18 5.31
CA VAL A 12 -14.99 -38.43 6.15
C VAL A 12 -14.77 -37.01 5.61
N ALA A 13 -14.75 -36.81 4.30
CA ALA A 13 -14.63 -35.47 3.69
C ALA A 13 -15.88 -34.60 3.95
N LEU A 14 -17.08 -35.19 3.95
CA LEU A 14 -18.32 -34.49 4.33
C LEU A 14 -18.42 -34.20 5.83
N LEU A 15 -17.80 -35.02 6.70
CA LEU A 15 -17.76 -34.78 8.15
C LEU A 15 -16.68 -33.77 8.58
N LEU A 16 -15.64 -33.54 7.77
CA LEU A 16 -14.58 -32.56 8.08
C LEU A 16 -14.81 -31.16 7.50
N GLN A 17 -15.82 -30.97 6.64
CA GLN A 17 -16.27 -29.64 6.19
C GLN A 17 -17.52 -29.14 6.92
N TYR A 18 -18.04 -29.92 7.87
CA TYR A 18 -19.26 -29.61 8.64
C TYR A 18 -19.02 -29.27 10.12
N LYS A 19 -17.80 -28.87 10.50
CA LYS A 19 -17.68 -27.95 11.64
C LYS A 19 -18.13 -26.60 11.12
N THR A 20 -19.43 -26.40 11.18
CA THR A 20 -20.06 -25.09 11.20
C THR A 20 -19.15 -24.14 11.95
N ALA A 21 -18.74 -23.05 11.32
CA ALA A 21 -18.48 -21.83 12.07
C ALA A 21 -19.72 -21.64 12.94
N GLU A 22 -19.62 -22.01 14.22
CA GLU A 22 -20.68 -21.79 15.19
C GLU A 22 -20.91 -20.29 15.19
N ALA A 23 -21.99 -19.85 14.55
CA ALA A 23 -22.66 -18.63 14.92
C ALA A 23 -22.84 -18.73 16.43
N SER A 24 -22.13 -17.85 17.12
CA SER A 24 -21.61 -18.05 18.47
C SER A 24 -22.67 -17.85 19.54
N GLU A 25 -23.73 -18.67 19.54
CA GLU A 25 -24.84 -18.62 20.49
C GLU A 25 -24.39 -18.17 21.90
N CYS A 26 -25.11 -17.21 22.51
CA CYS A 26 -24.73 -16.66 23.79
C CYS A 26 -24.78 -17.76 24.87
N VAL A 27 -23.62 -18.35 25.17
CA VAL A 27 -23.46 -19.40 26.16
C VAL A 27 -22.32 -19.05 27.10
N ASP A 28 -22.46 -19.49 28.34
CA ASP A 28 -21.38 -19.41 29.32
C ASP A 28 -20.22 -20.34 28.88
N ARG A 29 -19.02 -19.77 28.74
CA ARG A 29 -17.81 -20.48 28.27
C ARG A 29 -17.04 -21.15 29.40
N ASN A 30 -17.50 -21.00 30.65
CA ASN A 30 -16.89 -21.62 31.82
C ASN A 30 -17.94 -22.33 32.68
N VAL A 31 -17.66 -23.55 33.10
CA VAL A 31 -18.56 -24.35 33.94
C VAL A 31 -18.83 -23.73 35.32
N HIS A 32 -17.97 -22.83 35.78
CA HIS A 32 -18.09 -22.15 37.07
C HIS A 32 -18.90 -20.84 37.01
N CYS A 33 -19.45 -20.46 35.85
CA CYS A 33 -20.18 -19.20 35.70
C CYS A 33 -21.32 -19.04 36.73
N SER A 34 -22.06 -20.10 37.00
CA SER A 34 -23.14 -20.13 38.01
C SER A 34 -22.65 -19.75 39.43
N THR A 35 -21.40 -20.08 39.78
CA THR A 35 -20.81 -19.76 41.09
C THR A 35 -20.33 -18.31 41.19
N TRP A 36 -20.06 -17.65 40.05
CA TRP A 36 -19.51 -16.29 39.98
C TRP A 36 -20.56 -15.21 39.72
N LYS A 37 -21.85 -15.56 39.74
CA LYS A 37 -22.96 -14.65 39.44
C LYS A 37 -22.88 -13.31 40.21
N ASN A 38 -22.50 -13.37 41.48
CA ASN A 38 -22.41 -12.17 42.34
C ASN A 38 -21.15 -11.33 42.10
N SER A 39 -20.20 -11.83 41.30
CA SER A 39 -18.92 -11.21 41.01
C SER A 39 -18.89 -10.51 39.65
N CYS A 40 -19.97 -10.57 38.86
CA CYS A 40 -20.10 -9.93 37.54
C CYS A 40 -19.88 -8.40 37.55
N SER A 41 -20.09 -7.74 38.68
CA SER A 41 -19.82 -6.30 38.88
C SER A 41 -18.39 -6.01 39.32
N GLN A 42 -17.70 -6.97 39.93
CA GLN A 42 -16.33 -6.83 40.42
C GLN A 42 -15.27 -7.19 39.36
N PHE A 43 -15.57 -8.17 38.48
CA PHE A 43 -14.63 -8.63 37.46
C PHE A 43 -15.23 -8.48 36.07
N ALA A 44 -14.78 -7.48 35.33
CA ALA A 44 -15.23 -7.20 33.97
C ALA A 44 -15.02 -8.41 33.03
N VAL A 45 -13.96 -9.20 33.24
CA VAL A 45 -13.65 -10.42 32.49
C VAL A 45 -14.77 -11.47 32.54
N LEU A 46 -15.56 -11.52 33.63
CA LEU A 46 -16.67 -12.46 33.74
C LEU A 46 -17.77 -12.18 32.73
N ARG A 47 -17.93 -10.94 32.25
CA ARG A 47 -18.92 -10.63 31.20
C ARG A 47 -18.53 -11.25 29.85
N THR A 48 -17.23 -11.46 29.62
CA THR A 48 -16.70 -12.10 28.41
C THR A 48 -16.76 -13.62 28.48
N TYR A 49 -16.47 -14.21 29.65
CA TYR A 49 -16.49 -15.67 29.84
C TYR A 49 -17.88 -16.22 30.21
N CYS A 50 -18.73 -15.42 30.84
CA CYS A 50 -20.03 -15.80 31.38
C CYS A 50 -21.15 -14.81 30.97
N PRO A 51 -21.37 -14.57 29.66
CA PRO A 51 -22.28 -13.54 29.19
C PRO A 51 -23.75 -13.84 29.53
N VAL A 52 -24.14 -15.10 29.66
CA VAL A 52 -25.51 -15.51 30.06
C VAL A 52 -25.70 -15.23 31.54
N THR A 53 -24.80 -15.75 32.38
CA THR A 53 -24.92 -15.57 33.84
C THR A 53 -24.84 -14.09 34.25
N CYS A 54 -24.03 -13.28 33.56
CA CYS A 54 -23.90 -11.85 33.84
C CYS A 54 -24.93 -10.97 33.12
N GLY A 55 -25.84 -11.55 32.32
CA GLY A 55 -26.95 -10.84 31.68
C GLY A 55 -26.54 -9.87 30.58
N THR A 56 -25.39 -10.10 29.92
CA THR A 56 -24.89 -9.20 28.87
C THR A 56 -25.32 -9.62 27.46
N CYS A 57 -25.87 -10.82 27.26
CA CYS A 57 -26.22 -11.36 25.93
C CYS A 57 -27.06 -10.46 25.00
N ASN A 58 -27.83 -9.53 25.55
CA ASN A 58 -28.82 -8.75 24.79
C ASN A 58 -28.60 -7.23 24.90
N THR A 59 -27.42 -6.81 25.35
CA THR A 59 -27.05 -5.40 25.40
C THR A 59 -26.04 -5.12 24.30
N ASP A 60 -26.41 -4.33 23.30
CA ASP A 60 -25.48 -3.94 22.24
C ASP A 60 -24.33 -3.12 22.84
N SER A 61 -23.17 -3.77 22.88
CA SER A 61 -21.92 -3.28 23.43
C SER A 61 -21.26 -2.21 22.58
N CYS A 62 -21.64 -2.08 21.30
CA CYS A 62 -21.13 -1.05 20.39
C CYS A 62 -21.77 0.32 20.63
N ASN A 63 -22.95 0.38 21.23
CA ASN A 63 -23.65 1.65 21.51
C ASN A 63 -22.90 2.56 22.50
N VAL A 64 -21.97 2.03 23.29
CA VAL A 64 -21.17 2.82 24.23
C VAL A 64 -19.74 2.89 23.72
N SER A 65 -19.32 4.08 23.29
CA SER A 65 -17.95 4.35 22.83
C SER A 65 -17.44 3.35 21.75
N ASN A 66 -18.33 2.89 20.87
CA ASN A 66 -18.00 1.92 19.81
C ASN A 66 -17.42 0.60 20.37
N GLY A 67 -17.82 0.18 21.58
CA GLY A 67 -17.22 -0.98 22.26
C GLY A 67 -15.74 -0.81 22.64
N GLY A 68 -15.20 0.40 22.46
CA GLY A 68 -13.78 0.71 22.52
C GLY A 68 -12.99 0.33 21.26
N CYS A 69 -13.66 0.00 20.15
CA CYS A 69 -13.03 -0.30 18.87
C CYS A 69 -12.58 0.98 18.17
N GLU A 70 -11.39 0.97 17.56
CA GLU A 70 -10.87 2.10 16.79
C GLU A 70 -11.62 2.31 15.47
N HIS A 71 -11.97 1.22 14.80
CA HIS A 71 -12.63 1.24 13.49
C HIS A 71 -14.07 0.71 13.56
N THR A 72 -14.27 -0.56 13.28
CA THR A 72 -15.60 -1.17 13.20
C THR A 72 -15.86 -1.95 14.48
N CYS A 73 -17.07 -1.84 15.01
CA CYS A 73 -17.56 -2.65 16.12
C CYS A 73 -18.77 -3.45 15.66
N ASP A 74 -18.71 -4.75 15.88
CA ASP A 74 -19.83 -5.66 15.69
C ASP A 74 -20.23 -6.22 17.06
N ASP A 75 -21.51 -6.10 17.41
CA ASP A 75 -22.02 -6.73 18.63
C ASP A 75 -22.24 -8.21 18.40
N THR A 76 -21.52 -9.03 19.16
CA THR A 76 -21.63 -10.49 19.12
C THR A 76 -22.05 -10.96 20.50
N PHE A 77 -23.36 -11.08 20.71
CA PHE A 77 -23.99 -11.51 21.96
C PHE A 77 -23.62 -10.60 23.15
N GLY A 78 -23.68 -9.29 22.92
CA GLY A 78 -23.35 -8.27 23.91
C GLY A 78 -21.87 -8.14 24.25
N LEU A 79 -21.01 -8.72 23.40
CA LEU A 79 -19.57 -8.49 23.41
C LEU A 79 -19.18 -7.70 22.18
N ALA A 80 -18.37 -6.67 22.38
CA ALA A 80 -17.86 -5.85 21.30
C ALA A 80 -16.75 -6.62 20.61
N VAL A 81 -16.97 -6.95 19.33
CA VAL A 81 -15.97 -7.56 18.47
C VAL A 81 -15.48 -6.49 17.51
N CYS A 82 -14.21 -6.11 17.65
CA CYS A 82 -13.63 -5.07 16.82
C CYS A 82 -13.05 -5.66 15.53
N SER A 83 -13.23 -4.95 14.42
CA SER A 83 -12.58 -5.25 13.15
C SER A 83 -12.00 -3.98 12.52
N CYS A 84 -10.95 -4.16 11.72
CA CYS A 84 -10.24 -3.07 11.07
C CYS A 84 -10.69 -2.90 9.62
N ARG A 85 -10.69 -1.65 9.14
CA ARG A 85 -10.89 -1.34 7.72
C ARG A 85 -9.78 -1.97 6.86
N SER A 86 -10.04 -2.14 5.57
CA SER A 86 -9.04 -2.59 4.60
C SER A 86 -7.77 -1.75 4.68
N GLY A 87 -6.59 -2.39 4.60
CA GLY A 87 -5.29 -1.75 4.78
C GLY A 87 -4.81 -1.68 6.23
N PHE A 88 -5.57 -2.21 7.19
CA PHE A 88 -5.20 -2.24 8.60
C PHE A 88 -5.32 -3.64 9.20
N GLN A 89 -4.54 -3.90 10.24
CA GLN A 89 -4.55 -5.13 11.02
C GLN A 89 -4.92 -4.84 12.48
N LEU A 90 -5.76 -5.69 13.07
CA LEU A 90 -6.13 -5.59 14.49
C LEU A 90 -4.92 -5.94 15.36
N ASN A 91 -4.67 -5.11 16.37
CA ASN A 91 -3.61 -5.35 17.36
C ASN A 91 -4.03 -6.39 18.41
N ASP A 92 -3.07 -6.83 19.22
CA ASP A 92 -3.27 -7.84 20.27
C ASP A 92 -4.25 -7.40 21.38
N ASP A 93 -4.53 -6.10 21.49
CA ASP A 93 -5.55 -5.55 22.38
C ASP A 93 -6.98 -5.80 21.89
N ASN A 94 -7.14 -6.36 20.69
CA ASN A 94 -8.39 -6.60 19.99
C ASN A 94 -9.27 -5.35 19.82
N LYS A 95 -8.66 -4.16 19.79
CA LYS A 95 -9.39 -2.88 19.75
C LYS A 95 -8.78 -1.87 18.81
N THR A 96 -7.45 -1.76 18.80
CA THR A 96 -6.74 -0.80 17.96
C THR A 96 -6.30 -1.43 16.65
N CYS A 97 -6.13 -0.60 15.63
CA CYS A 97 -5.81 -0.98 14.27
C CYS A 97 -4.46 -0.37 13.88
N ARG A 98 -3.50 -1.21 13.49
CA ARG A 98 -2.25 -0.74 12.90
C ARG A 98 -2.33 -0.78 11.39
N ASP A 99 -1.69 0.19 10.75
CA ASP A 99 -1.48 0.21 9.31
C ASP A 99 -0.70 -1.04 8.87
N ILE A 100 -1.10 -1.63 7.74
CA ILE A 100 -0.34 -2.70 7.10
C ILE A 100 0.63 -2.04 6.14
N ASP A 101 1.92 -2.06 6.45
CA ASP A 101 2.94 -1.60 5.49
C ASP A 101 3.16 -2.66 4.41
N GLU A 102 2.40 -2.56 3.32
CA GLU A 102 2.47 -3.52 2.22
C GLU A 102 3.84 -3.53 1.53
N CYS A 103 4.61 -2.45 1.64
CA CYS A 103 5.97 -2.36 1.10
C CYS A 103 6.99 -3.16 1.93
N SER A 104 6.65 -3.54 3.16
CA SER A 104 7.51 -4.26 4.11
C SER A 104 7.12 -5.74 4.30
N LEU A 105 6.06 -6.23 3.63
CA LEU A 105 5.56 -7.61 3.76
C LEU A 105 6.38 -8.68 3.00
N GLY A 106 7.43 -8.28 2.28
CA GLY A 106 8.40 -9.19 1.65
C GLY A 106 8.26 -9.31 0.12
N GLU A 107 7.05 -9.26 -0.43
CA GLU A 107 6.82 -9.12 -1.87
C GLU A 107 6.39 -7.68 -2.19
N ASN A 108 7.03 -7.07 -3.19
CA ASN A 108 6.66 -5.71 -3.60
C ASN A 108 5.31 -5.73 -4.34
N PRO A 109 4.23 -5.14 -3.79
CA PRO A 109 2.92 -5.15 -4.43
C PRO A 109 2.89 -4.36 -5.74
N CYS A 110 3.89 -3.50 -5.96
CA CYS A 110 4.05 -2.69 -7.15
C CYS A 110 4.89 -3.35 -8.27
N GLY A 111 5.30 -4.61 -8.12
CA GLY A 111 6.14 -5.33 -9.08
C GLY A 111 7.48 -4.63 -9.33
N GLU A 112 7.69 -4.10 -10.54
CA GLU A 112 8.91 -3.37 -10.90
C GLU A 112 8.94 -1.92 -10.39
N LEU A 113 7.81 -1.33 -9.98
CA LEU A 113 7.76 0.06 -9.49
C LEU A 113 8.20 0.17 -8.02
N LYS A 114 8.56 1.38 -7.57
CA LYS A 114 8.90 1.65 -6.18
C LYS A 114 7.62 1.79 -5.35
N CYS A 115 7.46 0.93 -4.36
CA CYS A 115 6.38 1.01 -3.38
C CYS A 115 6.64 2.14 -2.39
N GLN A 116 5.59 2.87 -2.04
CA GLN A 116 5.62 3.86 -0.97
C GLN A 116 4.39 3.66 -0.08
N ASN A 117 4.64 3.31 1.18
CA ASN A 117 3.58 3.05 2.15
C ASN A 117 2.81 4.34 2.47
N LYS A 118 1.51 4.20 2.73
CA LYS A 118 0.62 5.28 3.15
C LYS A 118 -0.37 4.71 4.17
N ILE A 119 -0.83 5.54 5.09
CA ILE A 119 -1.83 5.09 6.06
C ILE A 119 -3.09 4.58 5.32
N GLY A 120 -3.39 3.30 5.50
CA GLY A 120 -4.50 2.53 4.93
C GLY A 120 -4.32 2.07 3.48
N SER A 121 -3.16 2.29 2.85
CA SER A 121 -2.92 1.89 1.45
C SER A 121 -1.45 2.05 1.04
N TYR A 122 -1.13 1.78 -0.22
CA TYR A 122 0.17 2.10 -0.80
C TYR A 122 -0.01 2.77 -2.15
N PHE A 123 1.02 3.46 -2.62
CA PHE A 123 1.07 3.91 -4.00
C PHE A 123 2.38 3.52 -4.66
N CYS A 124 2.27 3.22 -5.95
CA CYS A 124 3.39 2.83 -6.77
C CYS A 124 3.88 4.05 -7.54
N LYS A 125 5.17 4.37 -7.37
CA LYS A 125 5.84 5.40 -8.18
C LYS A 125 6.92 4.78 -9.06
N PRO A 126 7.27 5.41 -10.19
CA PRO A 126 8.46 5.03 -10.94
C PRO A 126 9.66 4.87 -10.01
N ARG A 127 10.51 3.86 -10.26
CA ARG A 127 11.81 3.83 -9.59
C ARG A 127 12.56 5.09 -10.00
N ASP A 128 13.24 5.71 -9.04
CA ASP A 128 14.15 6.80 -9.30
C ASP A 128 15.11 6.33 -10.42
N CYS A 129 15.07 7.01 -11.57
CA CYS A 129 15.90 6.68 -12.71
C CYS A 129 17.37 6.96 -12.35
N GLY A 130 18.03 6.00 -11.70
CA GLY A 130 19.46 5.96 -11.40
C GLY A 130 20.15 7.31 -11.18
N VAL A 131 20.12 7.82 -9.95
CA VAL A 131 21.19 8.70 -9.46
C VAL A 131 22.13 7.85 -8.64
N VAL A 132 23.26 7.47 -9.22
CA VAL A 132 24.43 7.07 -8.43
C VAL A 132 25.11 8.36 -8.00
N SER A 133 24.93 8.76 -6.74
CA SER A 133 25.92 9.48 -5.92
C SER A 133 25.29 9.89 -4.58
N GLU A 134 25.91 9.51 -3.47
CA GLU A 134 25.49 9.75 -2.07
C GLU A 134 25.68 11.21 -1.60
N ARG A 135 25.67 12.19 -2.50
CA ARG A 135 25.72 13.62 -2.14
C ARG A 135 24.82 14.45 -3.04
N ALA A 136 23.54 14.53 -2.68
CA ALA A 136 22.68 15.61 -3.13
C ALA A 136 22.41 16.51 -1.91
N THR A 137 23.11 17.64 -1.84
CA THR A 137 22.68 18.76 -1.01
C THR A 137 21.41 19.36 -1.63
N PRO A 138 20.43 19.80 -0.81
CA PRO A 138 19.23 20.45 -1.32
C PRO A 138 19.64 21.83 -1.86
N VAL A 139 19.84 21.91 -3.18
CA VAL A 139 19.83 23.16 -3.92
C VAL A 139 18.57 23.14 -4.76
N GLU A 140 17.87 24.25 -4.67
CA GLU A 140 16.51 24.53 -5.12
C GLU A 140 16.26 24.15 -6.59
N ASP A 141 15.07 23.64 -6.84
CA ASP A 141 14.29 23.79 -8.08
C ASP A 141 14.84 23.23 -9.42
N MET A 142 15.42 22.02 -9.44
CA MET A 142 15.78 21.34 -10.70
C MET A 142 15.25 19.90 -10.88
N HIS A 143 14.40 19.39 -9.97
CA HIS A 143 13.91 18.00 -10.04
C HIS A 143 12.41 17.85 -10.36
N ASP A 144 11.68 18.93 -10.56
CA ASP A 144 10.22 18.86 -10.75
C ASP A 144 9.80 18.38 -12.14
N TRP A 145 10.68 18.52 -13.15
CA TRP A 145 10.35 18.22 -14.56
C TRP A 145 11.44 17.39 -15.26
N PRO A 146 11.75 16.16 -14.79
CA PRO A 146 12.82 15.31 -15.36
C PRO A 146 12.57 14.91 -16.82
N TRP A 147 11.36 15.11 -17.32
CA TRP A 147 11.00 14.88 -18.72
C TRP A 147 11.28 16.06 -19.65
N MET A 148 11.76 17.21 -19.15
CA MET A 148 12.07 18.36 -19.98
C MET A 148 13.36 18.13 -20.79
N VAL A 149 13.26 18.30 -22.10
CA VAL A 149 14.36 18.08 -23.04
C VAL A 149 14.59 19.32 -23.91
N GLN A 150 15.85 19.68 -24.11
CA GLN A 150 16.23 20.70 -25.09
C GLN A 150 16.87 20.03 -26.31
N ILE A 151 16.35 20.34 -27.49
CA ILE A 151 16.91 19.93 -28.78
C ILE A 151 17.68 21.11 -29.37
N LEU A 152 18.92 20.84 -29.79
CA LEU A 152 19.77 21.77 -30.53
C LEU A 152 20.08 21.21 -31.91
N VAL A 153 19.74 21.97 -32.95
CA VAL A 153 20.02 21.62 -34.34
C VAL A 153 21.20 22.45 -34.85
N SER A 154 22.11 21.83 -35.61
CA SER A 154 23.22 22.57 -36.25
C SER A 154 22.67 23.66 -37.18
N GLY A 155 22.77 24.92 -36.76
CA GLY A 155 22.08 26.06 -37.37
C GLY A 155 21.48 27.04 -36.36
N GLY A 156 21.52 26.72 -35.06
CA GLY A 156 21.11 27.64 -33.98
C GLY A 156 19.63 27.56 -33.60
N HIS A 157 18.87 26.63 -34.20
CA HIS A 157 17.49 26.37 -33.84
C HIS A 157 17.43 25.52 -32.56
N SER A 158 16.74 26.03 -31.53
CA SER A 158 16.49 25.30 -30.29
C SER A 158 15.00 25.03 -30.11
N CYS A 159 14.66 23.80 -29.76
CA CYS A 159 13.29 23.37 -29.47
C CYS A 159 13.18 22.68 -28.12
N GLY A 160 11.96 22.67 -27.57
CA GLY A 160 11.58 21.82 -26.45
C GLY A 160 11.14 20.43 -26.91
N ALA A 161 11.30 19.45 -26.03
CA ALA A 161 10.79 18.09 -26.21
C ALA A 161 10.48 17.44 -24.85
N THR A 162 9.76 16.32 -24.90
CA THR A 162 9.40 15.53 -23.72
C THR A 162 10.03 14.14 -23.80
N LEU A 163 10.71 13.70 -22.73
CA LEU A 163 11.24 12.35 -22.62
C LEU A 163 10.10 11.34 -22.39
N LEU A 164 9.97 10.36 -23.28
CA LEU A 164 8.98 9.28 -23.16
C LEU A 164 9.60 8.01 -22.56
N SER A 165 10.88 7.77 -22.85
CA SER A 165 11.62 6.62 -22.30
C SER A 165 13.12 6.88 -22.36
N SER A 166 13.94 5.93 -21.92
CA SER A 166 15.40 6.00 -22.01
C SER A 166 15.97 6.14 -23.43
N ARG A 167 15.14 5.98 -24.47
CA ARG A 167 15.57 6.06 -25.88
C ARG A 167 14.65 6.89 -26.79
N TRP A 168 13.56 7.44 -26.26
CA TRP A 168 12.55 8.12 -27.08
C TRP A 168 12.17 9.46 -26.47
N ILE A 169 12.16 10.50 -27.31
CA ILE A 169 11.62 11.82 -27.01
C ILE A 169 10.54 12.17 -28.03
N ILE A 170 9.62 13.06 -27.67
CA ILE A 170 8.63 13.62 -28.59
C ILE A 170 8.79 15.13 -28.69
N THR A 171 8.70 15.65 -29.92
CA THR A 171 8.76 17.09 -30.23
C THR A 171 7.84 17.41 -31.40
N SER A 172 7.67 18.69 -31.72
CA SER A 172 6.91 19.14 -32.87
C SER A 172 7.64 18.81 -34.17
N ASN A 173 6.91 18.42 -35.23
CA ASN A 173 7.48 18.18 -36.55
C ASN A 173 8.24 19.42 -37.07
N ASN A 174 7.79 20.63 -36.74
CA ASN A 174 8.47 21.86 -37.16
C ASN A 174 9.91 21.98 -36.61
N CYS A 175 10.26 21.27 -35.54
CA CYS A 175 11.59 21.26 -34.95
C CYS A 175 12.57 20.32 -35.66
N VAL A 176 12.05 19.36 -36.44
CA VAL A 176 12.85 18.27 -37.05
C VAL A 176 12.65 18.17 -38.57
N HIS A 177 11.65 18.84 -39.13
CA HIS A 177 11.36 18.82 -40.54
C HIS A 177 12.52 19.42 -41.35
N GLY A 178 13.10 18.62 -42.25
CA GLY A 178 14.24 19.03 -43.07
C GLY A 178 15.60 19.02 -42.34
N VAL A 179 15.65 18.52 -41.11
CA VAL A 179 16.88 18.40 -40.31
C VAL A 179 17.50 17.01 -40.48
N GLN A 180 18.82 16.93 -40.62
CA GLN A 180 19.54 15.65 -40.64
C GLN A 180 19.63 15.06 -39.23
N HIS A 181 19.38 13.77 -39.07
CA HIS A 181 19.48 13.10 -37.77
C HIS A 181 20.83 13.37 -37.06
N ALA A 182 21.94 13.29 -37.80
CA ALA A 182 23.28 13.50 -37.28
C ALA A 182 23.56 14.91 -36.72
N SER A 183 22.74 15.90 -37.07
CA SER A 183 22.88 17.28 -36.58
C SER A 183 22.00 17.63 -35.38
N ILE A 184 21.22 16.66 -34.88
CA ILE A 184 20.35 16.81 -33.72
C ILE A 184 21.13 16.42 -32.46
N ILE A 185 21.27 17.38 -31.54
CA ILE A 185 21.86 17.18 -30.22
C ILE A 185 20.76 17.32 -29.16
N ILE A 186 20.68 16.35 -28.26
CA ILE A 186 19.64 16.28 -27.23
C ILE A 186 20.30 16.52 -25.87
N TYR A 187 19.77 17.48 -25.13
CA TYR A 187 20.17 17.85 -23.78
C TYR A 187 19.06 17.48 -22.80
N LEU A 188 19.40 16.73 -21.76
CA LEU A 188 18.50 16.39 -20.64
C LEU A 188 18.95 17.12 -19.39
N GLY A 189 18.01 17.73 -18.66
CA GLY A 189 18.30 18.39 -17.37
C GLY A 189 19.30 19.54 -17.46
N HIS A 190 19.23 20.36 -18.53
CA HIS A 190 20.15 21.47 -18.76
C HIS A 190 19.50 22.80 -18.34
N GLU A 191 20.12 23.51 -17.41
CA GLU A 191 19.73 24.86 -17.00
C GLU A 191 20.69 25.89 -17.63
N LYS A 192 20.15 26.91 -18.32
CA LYS A 192 20.91 28.12 -18.62
C LYS A 192 20.39 29.24 -17.74
N ASN A 193 20.94 29.42 -16.54
CA ASN A 193 20.90 30.72 -15.86
C ASN A 193 21.92 30.82 -14.71
N ALA A 194 23.13 31.27 -15.04
CA ALA A 194 23.90 32.13 -14.15
C ALA A 194 24.86 32.98 -14.99
N LEU A 195 24.55 34.27 -15.15
CA LEU A 195 25.51 35.28 -15.58
C LEU A 195 26.76 35.13 -14.71
N ASN A 196 27.90 34.74 -15.30
CA ASN A 196 29.23 34.54 -14.68
C ASN A 196 29.61 33.15 -14.14
N HIS A 197 29.09 32.04 -14.66
CA HIS A 197 29.78 30.76 -14.50
C HIS A 197 30.37 30.25 -15.82
N SER A 198 31.64 29.84 -15.74
CA SER A 198 32.43 29.21 -16.79
C SER A 198 31.64 28.11 -17.50
N LEU A 199 31.95 27.89 -18.78
CA LEU A 199 31.38 26.92 -19.72
C LEU A 199 31.55 25.44 -19.30
N THR A 200 31.59 25.15 -18.00
CA THR A 200 31.92 23.84 -17.42
C THR A 200 30.71 23.10 -16.86
N ASP A 201 29.52 23.71 -16.77
CA ASP A 201 28.34 22.93 -16.40
C ASP A 201 27.88 22.12 -17.60
N SER A 202 28.49 20.95 -17.70
CA SER A 202 28.30 20.03 -18.80
C SER A 202 26.89 19.46 -18.67
N PRO A 203 26.12 19.37 -19.77
CA PRO A 203 24.88 18.59 -19.76
C PRO A 203 25.10 17.26 -19.05
N HIS A 204 24.24 16.93 -18.07
CA HIS A 204 24.35 15.68 -17.33
C HIS A 204 24.46 14.49 -18.28
N ARG A 205 23.79 14.53 -19.44
CA ARG A 205 24.01 13.63 -20.59
C ARG A 205 23.69 14.31 -21.92
N VAL A 206 24.56 14.11 -22.91
CA VAL A 206 24.33 14.50 -24.32
C VAL A 206 24.03 13.25 -25.13
N TYR A 207 22.92 13.27 -25.85
CA TYR A 207 22.57 12.20 -26.78
C TYR A 207 22.60 12.72 -28.21
N ARG A 208 22.98 11.83 -29.13
CA ARG A 208 22.87 12.05 -30.58
C ARG A 208 21.91 11.03 -31.13
N THR A 209 21.12 11.45 -32.12
CA THR A 209 20.28 10.48 -32.83
C THR A 209 21.17 9.60 -33.70
N VAL A 210 20.80 8.34 -33.82
CA VAL A 210 21.43 7.35 -34.69
C VAL A 210 20.48 7.06 -35.85
N ASN A 211 21.02 6.90 -37.06
CA ASN A 211 20.25 6.49 -38.23
C ASN A 211 19.69 5.08 -38.08
#